data_AF-A0A7S2NNC6-F1
#
_entry.id   AF-A0A7S2NNC6-F1
#
_cell.length_a   1.000
_cell.length_b   1.000
_cell.length_c   1.000
_cell.angle_alpha   90.00
_cell.angle_beta   90.00
_cell.angle_gamma   90.00
#
_symmetry.space_group_name_H-M   'P 1'
#
loop_
_entity.id
_entity.type
_entity.pdbx_description
1 polymer ?
#
loop_
_entity_poly.entity_id
_entity_poly.type
_entity_poly.pdbx_seq_one_letter_code
_entity_poly.pdbx_strand_id
1 'polypeptide(L)'
;EKVKIIELRKGGNRTLSEDERRKIQDMKNELLSVSAIEKDAVKCPHCNMAIEKTEGCNKMVCLNCGGYFCYRCRKAISGYEHFGSESCVLFDQAEVDRWNLHMNAPPPNPLLVRMEGVPPNQRRMRFCPRCRQGNMKFENNNHLCCWSCRAHYCYLCGKEVRDMQTHFTGMCKQHSPD
;
A
#
# COMPACT_ATOMS: atom_id res chain seq x y z
N GLU A 1 -6.11 -32.87 -9.12
CA GLU A 1 -6.34 -34.33 -8.96
C GLU A 1 -5.59 -34.98 -7.81
N LYS A 2 -4.27 -34.82 -7.69
CA LYS A 2 -3.44 -35.49 -6.67
C LYS A 2 -3.79 -35.17 -5.20
N VAL A 3 -4.31 -33.97 -4.91
CA VAL A 3 -4.74 -33.57 -3.55
C VAL A 3 -5.92 -34.41 -3.03
N LYS A 4 -6.86 -34.79 -3.90
CA LYS A 4 -8.03 -35.62 -3.50
C LYS A 4 -7.63 -37.04 -3.10
N ILE A 5 -6.55 -37.58 -3.67
CA ILE A 5 -6.08 -38.95 -3.40
C ILE A 5 -5.53 -39.08 -1.96
N ILE A 6 -4.95 -38.00 -1.40
CA ILE A 6 -4.48 -37.98 -0.01
C ILE A 6 -5.65 -38.00 0.97
N GLU A 7 -6.77 -37.35 0.63
CA GLU A 7 -7.95 -37.27 1.50
C GLU A 7 -8.78 -38.57 1.51
N LEU A 8 -8.72 -39.37 0.44
CA LEU A 8 -9.52 -40.59 0.28
C LEU A 8 -8.97 -41.84 1.00
N ARG A 9 -7.77 -41.79 1.60
CA ARG A 9 -7.25 -42.88 2.46
C ARG A 9 -7.76 -42.83 3.91
N LYS A 10 -8.75 -41.98 4.22
CA LYS A 10 -9.41 -41.84 5.54
C LYS A 10 -10.44 -42.94 5.85
N GLY A 11 -10.26 -44.14 5.31
CA GLY A 11 -11.15 -45.30 5.48
C GLY A 11 -10.74 -46.28 6.58
N GLY A 12 -9.99 -45.84 7.60
CA GLY A 12 -9.56 -46.71 8.70
C GLY A 12 -9.17 -45.90 9.93
N ASN A 13 -9.55 -46.40 11.10
CA ASN A 13 -9.51 -45.74 12.41
C ASN A 13 -8.06 -45.55 12.96
N ARG A 14 -7.16 -44.93 12.19
CA ARG A 14 -5.76 -44.67 12.55
C ARG A 14 -5.57 -43.19 12.88
N THR A 15 -5.19 -42.90 14.12
CA THR A 15 -4.75 -41.57 14.54
C THR A 15 -3.35 -41.30 13.97
N LEU A 16 -3.23 -40.28 13.12
CA LEU A 16 -1.94 -39.85 12.57
C LEU A 16 -1.05 -39.25 13.66
N SER A 17 0.23 -39.65 13.69
CA SER A 17 1.23 -39.06 14.57
C SER A 17 1.51 -37.59 14.21
N GLU A 18 2.08 -36.82 15.12
CA GLU A 18 2.41 -35.41 14.89
C GLU A 18 3.40 -35.24 13.71
N ASP A 19 4.36 -36.16 13.57
CA ASP A 19 5.30 -36.18 12.45
C ASP A 19 4.62 -36.48 11.11
N GLU A 20 3.65 -37.39 11.07
CA GLU A 20 2.86 -37.67 9.86
C GLU A 20 2.03 -36.45 9.46
N ARG A 21 1.45 -35.73 10.43
CA ARG A 21 0.69 -34.50 10.19
C ARG A 21 1.58 -33.38 9.66
N ARG A 22 2.77 -33.19 10.23
CA ARG A 22 3.76 -32.21 9.77
C ARG A 22 4.15 -32.47 8.32
N LYS A 23 4.52 -33.71 7.97
CA LYS A 23 4.87 -34.09 6.59
C LYS A 23 3.74 -33.86 5.59
N ILE A 24 2.49 -34.18 5.97
CA ILE A 24 1.33 -33.92 5.12
C ILE A 24 1.12 -32.42 4.94
N GLN A 25 1.32 -31.62 6.00
CA GLN A 25 1.19 -30.17 5.94
C GLN A 25 2.30 -29.55 5.07
N ASP A 26 3.54 -30.01 5.21
CA ASP A 26 4.68 -29.54 4.41
C ASP A 26 4.45 -29.83 2.92
N MET A 27 4.02 -31.06 2.60
CA MET A 27 3.67 -31.44 1.23
C MET A 27 2.50 -30.61 0.68
N LYS A 28 1.50 -30.29 1.51
CA LYS A 28 0.42 -29.37 1.12
C LYS A 28 0.97 -27.96 0.84
N ASN A 29 1.86 -27.46 1.69
CA ASN A 29 2.45 -26.13 1.54
C ASN A 29 3.33 -26.05 0.28
N GLU A 30 4.11 -27.08 -0.03
CA GLU A 30 4.90 -27.18 -1.26
C GLU A 30 4.01 -27.17 -2.50
N LEU A 31 2.94 -27.98 -2.51
CA LEU A 31 1.99 -28.01 -3.62
C LEU A 31 1.25 -26.68 -3.78
N LEU A 32 0.88 -26.03 -2.67
CA LEU A 32 0.25 -24.72 -2.69
C LEU A 32 1.21 -23.65 -3.23
N SER A 33 2.48 -23.67 -2.82
CA SER A 33 3.54 -22.79 -3.29
C SER A 33 3.77 -22.91 -4.80
N VAL A 34 3.95 -24.15 -5.30
CA VAL A 34 4.08 -24.41 -6.75
C VAL A 34 2.84 -23.96 -7.51
N SER A 35 1.64 -24.27 -6.99
CA SER A 35 0.39 -23.86 -7.64
C SER A 35 0.13 -22.35 -7.62
N ALA A 36 0.71 -21.63 -6.65
CA ALA A 36 0.63 -20.18 -6.59
C ALA A 36 1.53 -19.56 -7.67
N ILE A 37 2.75 -20.07 -7.82
CA ILE A 37 3.70 -19.66 -8.87
C ILE A 37 3.13 -19.97 -10.27
N GLU A 38 2.48 -21.13 -10.45
CA GLU A 38 1.91 -21.51 -11.75
C GLU A 38 0.68 -20.67 -12.16
N LYS A 39 -0.03 -20.05 -11.19
CA LYS A 39 -1.25 -19.27 -11.51
C LYS A 39 -0.94 -17.94 -12.19
N ASP A 40 0.24 -17.39 -11.94
CA ASP A 40 0.66 -16.08 -12.46
C ASP A 40 1.69 -16.18 -13.59
N ALA A 41 1.96 -17.39 -14.10
CA ALA A 41 2.81 -17.59 -15.27
C ALA A 41 1.96 -17.68 -16.55
N VAL A 42 2.21 -16.78 -17.50
CA VAL A 42 1.58 -16.76 -18.83
C VAL A 42 2.60 -17.12 -19.91
N LYS A 43 2.23 -18.00 -20.85
CA LYS A 43 3.09 -18.35 -21.97
C LYS A 43 3.08 -17.25 -23.04
N CYS A 44 4.26 -16.92 -23.55
CA CYS A 44 4.42 -16.03 -24.69
C CYS A 44 3.74 -16.63 -25.94
N PRO A 45 2.84 -15.91 -26.63
CA PRO A 45 2.16 -16.44 -27.81
C PRO A 45 3.08 -16.60 -29.04
N HIS A 46 4.29 -16.04 -28.99
CA HIS A 46 5.27 -16.16 -30.08
C HIS A 46 6.25 -17.32 -29.91
N CYS A 47 6.75 -17.55 -28.69
CA CYS A 47 7.83 -18.51 -28.43
C CYS A 47 7.53 -19.50 -27.30
N ASN A 48 6.34 -19.46 -26.70
CA ASN A 48 5.89 -20.32 -25.60
C ASN A 48 6.70 -20.26 -24.29
N MET A 49 7.67 -19.35 -24.19
CA MET A 49 8.37 -19.06 -22.93
C MET A 49 7.36 -18.66 -21.84
N ALA A 50 7.45 -19.25 -20.66
CA ALA A 50 6.65 -18.85 -19.50
C ALA A 50 7.14 -17.50 -18.97
N ILE A 51 6.22 -16.57 -18.76
CA ILE A 51 6.48 -15.20 -18.32
C ILE A 51 5.54 -14.90 -17.16
N GLU A 52 6.11 -14.54 -16.02
CA GLU A 52 5.36 -14.06 -14.87
C GLU A 52 5.25 -12.54 -14.91
N LYS A 53 4.08 -12.01 -14.56
CA LYS A 53 3.89 -10.57 -14.38
C LYS A 53 4.14 -10.22 -12.91
N THR A 54 5.24 -9.53 -12.65
CA THR A 54 5.54 -9.03 -11.31
C THR A 54 4.69 -7.79 -10.99
N GLU A 55 4.73 -6.79 -11.86
CA GLU A 55 4.09 -5.48 -11.65
C GLU A 55 3.77 -4.78 -12.98
N GLY A 56 2.86 -3.80 -12.97
CA GLY A 56 2.70 -2.82 -14.06
C GLY A 56 1.52 -3.09 -15.00
N CYS A 57 1.68 -2.77 -16.28
CA CYS A 57 0.60 -2.81 -17.26
C CYS A 57 0.46 -4.17 -17.97
N ASN A 58 -0.70 -4.42 -18.59
CA ASN A 58 -1.00 -5.64 -19.33
C ASN A 58 -0.26 -5.76 -20.66
N LYS A 59 0.40 -4.70 -21.16
CA LYS A 59 1.27 -4.76 -22.34
C LYS A 59 2.65 -5.27 -21.93
N MET A 60 2.88 -6.57 -22.09
CA MET A 60 4.14 -7.22 -21.75
C MET A 60 5.05 -7.33 -22.99
N VAL A 61 6.36 -7.41 -22.75
CA VAL A 61 7.37 -7.74 -23.75
C VAL A 61 8.04 -9.06 -23.35
N CYS A 62 8.14 -10.00 -24.29
CA CYS A 62 8.87 -11.24 -24.05
C CYS A 62 10.38 -10.97 -24.13
N LEU A 63 11.11 -11.23 -23.05
CA LEU A 63 12.58 -11.05 -23.04
C LEU A 63 13.33 -12.04 -23.92
N ASN A 64 12.71 -13.20 -24.24
CA ASN A 64 13.32 -14.20 -25.09
C ASN A 64 13.23 -13.86 -26.59
N CYS A 65 12.08 -13.37 -27.06
CA CYS A 65 11.84 -13.13 -28.50
C CYS A 65 11.51 -11.68 -28.86
N GLY A 66 11.43 -10.77 -27.88
CA GLY A 66 11.11 -9.35 -28.08
C GLY A 66 9.64 -9.05 -28.43
N GLY A 67 8.80 -10.07 -28.64
CA GLY A 67 7.41 -9.88 -29.05
C GLY A 67 6.55 -9.26 -27.95
N TYR A 68 5.63 -8.38 -28.32
CA TYR A 68 4.64 -7.81 -27.41
C TYR A 68 3.39 -8.68 -27.33
N PHE A 69 2.82 -8.81 -26.14
CA PHE A 69 1.57 -9.53 -25.93
C PHE A 69 0.77 -8.91 -24.78
N CYS A 70 -0.53 -9.15 -24.78
CA CYS A 70 -1.41 -8.77 -23.69
C CYS A 70 -1.41 -9.88 -22.62
N TYR A 71 -1.00 -9.57 -21.40
CA TYR A 71 -0.98 -10.52 -20.29
C TYR A 71 -2.38 -11.04 -19.95
N ARG A 72 -3.39 -10.17 -20.02
CA ARG A 72 -4.78 -10.47 -19.67
C ARG A 72 -5.45 -11.44 -20.65
N CYS A 73 -5.35 -11.19 -21.96
CA CYS A 73 -6.00 -12.04 -22.97
C CYS A 73 -5.06 -13.03 -23.66
N ARG A 74 -3.76 -12.99 -23.36
CA ARG A 74 -2.69 -13.87 -23.88
C ARG A 74 -2.46 -13.78 -25.39
N LYS A 75 -2.97 -12.74 -26.05
CA LYS A 75 -2.81 -12.52 -27.49
C LYS A 75 -1.55 -11.70 -27.79
N ALA A 76 -0.92 -12.02 -28.92
CA ALA A 76 0.12 -11.17 -29.51
C ALA A 76 -0.48 -9.80 -29.89
N ILE A 77 0.28 -8.73 -29.68
CA ILE A 77 -0.12 -7.35 -29.99
C ILE A 77 1.04 -6.60 -30.64
N SER A 78 0.75 -5.54 -31.39
CA SER A 78 1.77 -4.67 -32.00
C SER A 78 2.13 -3.51 -31.07
N GLY A 79 1.13 -2.89 -30.45
CA GLY A 79 1.29 -1.64 -29.71
C GLY A 79 0.22 -1.46 -28.64
N TYR A 80 -0.23 -0.22 -28.47
CA TYR A 80 -1.26 0.14 -27.50
C TYR A 80 -2.67 0.13 -28.09
N GLU A 81 -2.83 -0.10 -29.40
CA GLU A 81 -4.12 -0.08 -30.08
C GLU A 81 -5.10 -1.10 -29.47
N HIS A 82 -4.57 -2.22 -28.95
CA HIS A 82 -5.32 -3.26 -28.26
C HIS A 82 -6.15 -2.74 -27.07
N PHE A 83 -5.73 -1.65 -26.42
CA PHE A 83 -6.32 -1.16 -25.18
C PHE A 83 -7.25 0.05 -25.35
N GLY A 84 -7.44 0.55 -26.58
CA GLY A 84 -8.20 1.77 -26.85
C GLY A 84 -9.70 1.59 -27.11
N SER A 85 -10.13 0.43 -27.62
CA SER A 85 -11.48 0.26 -28.18
C SER A 85 -12.10 -1.11 -27.88
N GLU A 86 -12.16 -1.49 -26.59
CA GLU A 86 -13.02 -2.57 -26.04
C GLU A 86 -12.43 -4.00 -25.99
N SER A 87 -11.18 -4.25 -26.40
CA SER A 87 -10.65 -5.63 -26.38
C SER A 87 -9.92 -6.04 -25.08
N CYS A 88 -9.31 -5.10 -24.36
CA CYS A 88 -8.69 -5.28 -23.03
C CYS A 88 -8.38 -3.93 -22.36
N VAL A 89 -8.09 -3.96 -21.05
CA VAL A 89 -7.61 -2.80 -20.28
C VAL A 89 -6.10 -2.81 -20.12
N LEU A 90 -5.46 -1.65 -20.24
CA LEU A 90 -4.01 -1.53 -20.10
C LEU A 90 -3.56 -1.73 -18.65
N PHE A 91 -4.33 -1.22 -17.70
CA PHE A 91 -4.09 -1.39 -16.28
C PHE A 91 -5.34 -2.00 -15.64
N ASP A 92 -5.16 -3.03 -14.83
CA ASP A 92 -6.26 -3.59 -14.05
C ASP A 92 -6.58 -2.66 -12.88
N GLN A 93 -7.87 -2.31 -12.72
CA GLN A 93 -8.30 -1.35 -11.69
C GLN A 93 -7.84 -1.76 -10.29
N ALA A 94 -7.90 -3.06 -9.98
CA ALA A 94 -7.41 -3.58 -8.69
C ALA A 94 -5.91 -3.32 -8.48
N GLU A 95 -5.09 -3.38 -9.53
CA GLU A 95 -3.65 -3.11 -9.42
C GLU A 95 -3.36 -1.61 -9.28
N VAL A 96 -4.13 -0.78 -10.00
CA VAL A 96 -4.12 0.68 -9.82
C VAL A 96 -4.51 1.06 -8.40
N ASP A 97 -5.60 0.47 -7.88
CA ASP A 97 -6.08 0.76 -6.52
C ASP A 97 -5.07 0.31 -5.47
N ARG A 98 -4.46 -0.88 -5.62
CA ARG A 98 -3.38 -1.35 -4.74
C ARG A 98 -2.19 -0.38 -4.75
N TRP A 99 -1.76 0.05 -5.94
CA TRP A 99 -0.63 0.98 -6.07
C TRP A 99 -0.96 2.35 -5.48
N ASN A 100 -2.18 2.85 -5.70
CA ASN A 100 -2.69 4.08 -5.10
C ASN A 100 -2.76 3.97 -3.58
N LEU A 101 -3.16 2.84 -3.02
CA LEU A 101 -3.16 2.63 -1.57
C LEU A 101 -1.76 2.64 -1.00
N HIS A 102 -0.78 2.04 -1.69
CA HIS A 102 0.62 2.06 -1.24
C HIS A 102 1.24 3.46 -1.33
N MET A 103 1.04 4.15 -2.45
CA MET A 103 1.67 5.46 -2.71
C MET A 103 0.94 6.62 -2.01
N ASN A 104 -0.38 6.57 -1.93
CA ASN A 104 -1.20 7.55 -1.20
C ASN A 104 -1.54 7.08 0.21
N ALA A 105 -0.95 5.97 0.69
CA ALA A 105 -0.89 5.72 2.11
C ALA A 105 -0.35 7.01 2.72
N PRO A 106 -1.10 7.69 3.60
CA PRO A 106 -0.57 8.87 4.23
C PRO A 106 0.77 8.45 4.83
N PRO A 107 1.90 9.10 4.48
CA PRO A 107 3.15 8.83 5.18
C PRO A 107 2.80 8.88 6.65
N PRO A 108 3.20 7.89 7.47
CA PRO A 108 2.76 7.83 8.86
C PRO A 108 2.99 9.20 9.44
N ASN A 109 1.91 9.97 9.61
CA ASN A 109 2.06 11.35 10.01
C ASN A 109 2.68 11.19 11.38
N PRO A 110 3.91 11.67 11.63
CA PRO A 110 4.59 11.42 12.89
C PRO A 110 3.72 11.88 14.07
N LEU A 111 2.81 12.83 13.81
CA LEU A 111 1.76 13.27 14.72
C LEU A 111 0.63 12.26 14.92
N LEU A 112 0.10 11.59 13.88
CA LEU A 112 -0.98 10.58 14.03
C LEU A 112 -0.49 9.31 14.74
N VAL A 113 0.73 8.84 14.44
CA VAL A 113 1.34 7.70 15.14
C VAL A 113 1.51 8.00 16.64
N ARG A 114 1.74 9.28 17.00
CA ARG A 114 1.83 9.74 18.39
C ARG A 114 0.48 9.94 19.08
N MET A 115 -0.64 9.79 18.37
CA MET A 115 -2.00 10.00 18.89
C MET A 115 -2.78 8.71 19.19
N GLU A 116 -2.25 7.53 18.83
CA GLU A 116 -2.80 6.27 19.30
C GLU A 116 -2.70 6.20 20.83
N GLY A 117 -3.85 6.12 21.51
CA GLY A 117 -3.94 6.10 22.97
C GLY A 117 -4.13 7.46 23.65
N VAL A 118 -4.13 8.59 22.92
CA VAL A 118 -4.36 9.92 23.51
C VAL A 118 -5.87 10.26 23.50
N PRO A 119 -6.51 10.45 24.67
CA PRO A 119 -7.94 10.72 24.75
C PRO A 119 -8.31 12.07 24.08
N PRO A 120 -9.55 12.22 23.54
CA PRO A 120 -9.95 13.37 22.73
C PRO A 120 -9.76 14.73 23.41
N ASN A 121 -9.94 14.78 24.73
CA ASN A 121 -9.75 15.97 25.57
C ASN A 121 -8.27 16.38 25.75
N GLN A 122 -7.32 15.49 25.41
CA GLN A 122 -5.88 15.73 25.47
C GLN A 122 -5.26 15.96 24.07
N ARG A 123 -6.07 15.95 23.01
CA ARG A 123 -5.61 16.24 21.65
C ARG A 123 -5.33 17.74 21.51
N ARG A 124 -4.09 18.14 21.81
CA ARG A 124 -3.53 19.50 21.63
C ARG A 124 -3.30 19.84 20.16
N MET A 125 -4.33 19.68 19.34
CA MET A 125 -4.32 19.93 17.91
C MET A 125 -4.84 21.35 17.62
N ARG A 126 -4.12 22.10 16.78
CA ARG A 126 -4.56 23.39 16.22
C ARG A 126 -4.53 23.37 14.71
N PHE A 127 -5.63 23.82 14.12
CA PHE A 127 -5.78 23.88 12.67
C PHE A 127 -5.08 25.10 12.10
N CYS A 128 -4.38 24.91 10.99
CA CYS A 128 -3.71 25.98 10.27
C CYS A 128 -4.76 26.99 9.75
N PRO A 129 -4.56 28.31 9.98
CA PRO A 129 -5.51 29.33 9.51
C PRO A 129 -5.56 29.45 7.97
N ARG A 130 -4.56 28.92 7.25
CA ARG A 130 -4.47 29.01 5.79
C ARG A 130 -5.08 27.79 5.08
N CYS A 131 -4.64 26.59 5.43
CA CYS A 131 -5.08 25.35 4.75
C CYS A 131 -5.93 24.43 5.61
N ARG A 132 -6.21 24.80 6.87
CA ARG A 132 -6.97 24.00 7.86
C ARG A 132 -6.38 22.64 8.20
N GLN A 133 -5.14 22.35 7.79
CA GLN A 133 -4.44 21.15 8.25
C GLN A 133 -4.25 21.17 9.77
N GLY A 134 -4.53 20.04 10.43
CA GLY A 134 -4.27 19.88 11.87
C GLY A 134 -2.76 19.73 12.14
N ASN A 135 -2.24 20.53 13.07
CA ASN A 135 -0.87 20.41 13.57
C ASN A 135 -0.91 20.37 15.11
N MET A 136 -0.06 19.56 15.72
CA MET A 136 0.03 19.44 17.17
C MET A 136 1.03 20.44 17.73
N LYS A 137 0.79 20.92 18.95
CA LYS A 137 1.83 21.61 19.72
C LYS A 137 2.97 20.65 20.02
N PHE A 138 4.20 21.07 19.74
CA PHE A 138 5.38 20.31 20.10
C PHE A 138 6.04 20.98 21.30
N GLU A 139 6.07 20.28 22.43
CA GLU A 139 6.65 20.74 23.69
C GLU A 139 6.06 22.08 24.15
N ASN A 140 6.88 22.95 24.73
CA ASN A 140 6.43 24.21 25.28
C ASN A 140 6.25 25.29 24.21
N ASN A 141 6.51 25.03 22.92
CA ASN A 141 6.52 26.07 21.90
C ASN A 141 5.12 26.34 21.32
N ASN A 142 4.63 27.57 21.49
CA ASN A 142 3.37 28.02 20.93
C ASN A 142 3.49 28.49 19.47
N HIS A 143 4.70 28.52 18.89
CA HIS A 143 4.92 28.76 17.48
C HIS A 143 4.80 27.45 16.68
N LEU A 144 3.74 27.35 15.88
CA LEU A 144 3.51 26.21 14.99
C LEU A 144 3.90 26.57 13.56
N CYS A 145 4.57 25.64 12.88
CA CYS A 145 4.75 25.68 11.43
C CYS A 145 3.93 24.56 10.80
N CYS A 146 3.09 24.90 9.81
CA CYS A 146 2.27 23.92 9.13
C CYS A 146 3.14 23.03 8.22
N TRP A 147 3.14 21.72 8.45
CA TRP A 147 3.90 20.79 7.60
C TRP A 147 3.39 20.74 6.14
N SER A 148 2.12 21.06 5.92
CA SER A 148 1.49 21.05 4.59
C SER A 148 1.77 22.34 3.80
N CYS A 149 1.44 23.51 4.34
CA CYS A 149 1.53 24.79 3.60
C CYS A 149 2.64 25.74 4.07
N ARG A 150 3.45 25.32 5.05
CA ARG A 150 4.55 26.10 5.65
C ARG A 150 4.14 27.42 6.32
N ALA A 151 2.84 27.66 6.52
CA ALA A 151 2.39 28.83 7.26
C ALA A 151 2.76 28.74 8.75
N HIS A 152 3.19 29.86 9.31
CA HIS A 152 3.55 30.01 10.71
C HIS A 152 2.38 30.61 11.49
N TYR A 153 2.01 30.02 12.63
CA TYR A 153 0.83 30.46 13.39
C TYR A 153 0.94 30.08 14.87
N CYS A 154 0.16 30.76 15.70
CA CYS A 154 0.21 30.62 17.16
C CYS A 154 -0.74 29.53 17.65
N TYR A 155 -0.27 28.64 18.52
CA TYR A 155 -1.10 27.60 19.16
C TYR A 155 -2.20 28.19 20.06
N LEU A 156 -1.87 29.26 20.80
CA LEU A 156 -2.79 29.87 21.77
C LEU A 156 -3.97 30.55 21.08
N CYS A 157 -3.69 31.43 20.12
CA CYS A 157 -4.71 32.25 19.48
C CYS A 157 -5.11 31.80 18.06
N GLY A 158 -4.41 30.84 17.46
CA GLY A 158 -4.68 30.33 16.12
C GLY A 158 -4.33 31.28 14.97
N LYS A 159 -3.88 32.51 15.27
CA LYS A 159 -3.57 33.53 14.27
C LYS A 159 -2.24 33.25 13.58
N GLU A 160 -2.17 33.64 12.30
CA GLU A 160 -0.93 33.64 11.53
C GLU A 160 0.11 34.56 12.20
N VAL A 161 1.34 34.06 12.36
CA VAL A 161 2.47 34.78 12.93
C VAL A 161 3.41 35.12 11.77
N ARG A 162 3.46 36.40 11.40
CA ARG A 162 4.36 36.91 10.34
C ARG A 162 5.69 37.38 10.91
N ASP A 163 5.67 37.92 12.12
CA ASP A 163 6.85 38.29 12.89
C ASP A 163 6.73 37.70 14.29
N MET A 164 7.72 36.87 14.64
CA MET A 164 7.77 36.15 15.90
C MET A 164 8.03 37.09 17.08
N GLN A 165 8.84 38.14 16.90
CA GLN A 165 9.24 39.01 18.01
C GLN A 165 8.05 39.86 18.47
N THR A 166 7.39 40.56 17.55
CA THR A 166 6.21 41.36 17.89
C THR A 166 5.07 40.52 18.47
N HIS A 167 4.82 39.33 17.92
CA HIS A 167 3.75 38.47 18.42
C HIS A 167 4.05 37.92 19.82
N PHE A 168 5.25 37.39 20.04
CA PHE A 168 5.56 36.62 21.24
C PHE A 168 6.15 37.43 22.41
N THR A 169 6.64 38.64 22.15
CA THR A 169 7.02 39.60 23.19
C THR A 169 5.84 40.45 23.64
N GLY A 170 4.76 40.53 22.84
CA GLY A 170 3.55 41.28 23.14
C GLY A 170 2.35 40.42 23.53
N MET A 171 1.60 39.96 22.52
CA MET A 171 0.22 39.46 22.71
C MET A 171 0.11 38.04 23.29
N CYS A 172 1.03 37.14 22.92
CA CYS A 172 0.98 35.73 23.29
C CYS A 172 2.35 35.29 23.80
N LYS A 173 2.42 34.33 24.72
CA LYS A 173 3.72 33.83 25.19
C LYS A 173 4.31 32.83 24.19
N GLN A 174 5.60 32.94 23.88
CA GLN A 174 6.29 31.96 23.01
C GLN A 174 6.29 30.56 23.63
N HIS A 175 6.54 30.49 24.94
CA HIS A 175 6.64 29.24 25.66
C HIS A 175 5.54 29.14 26.73
N SER A 176 4.82 28.03 26.75
CA SER A 176 3.93 27.68 27.85
C SER A 176 3.97 26.18 28.10
N PRO A 177 3.79 25.73 29.36
CA PRO A 177 3.63 24.31 29.66
C PRO A 177 2.55 23.70 28.79
N ASP A 178 2.62 22.38 28.63
CA ASP A 178 1.49 21.63 28.15
C ASP A 178 0.37 21.67 29.19
#